data_AF-A0AA38IEU9-F1
#
_entry.id   AF-A0AA38IEU9-F1
#
_cell.length_a   1.000
_cell.length_b   1.000
_cell.length_c   1.000
_cell.angle_alpha   90.00
_cell.angle_beta   90.00
_cell.angle_gamma   90.00
#
_symmetry.space_group_name_H-M   'P 1'
#
loop_
_entity.id
_entity.type
_entity.pdbx_description
1 polymer ?
#
loop_
_entity_poly.entity_id
_entity_poly.type
_entity_poly.pdbx_seq_one_letter_code
_entity_poly.pdbx_strand_id
1 'polypeptide(L)' 'MSCTVSHCKNCQRFRSEGVSFHQFPKDRKLLKKWLIVVKKDDSFKLTKYKLVCSDHFTTTDFIVVNE' A
#
# COMPACT_ATOMS: atom_id res chain seq x y z
N MET A 1 -11.15 4.41 4.19
CA MET A 1 -9.90 3.70 3.81
C MET A 1 -9.03 4.68 3.04
N SER A 2 -7.88 5.05 3.59
CA SER A 2 -6.96 6.05 3.02
C SER A 2 -5.58 5.44 2.79
N CYS A 3 -4.82 6.00 1.86
CA CYS A 3 -3.43 5.62 1.67
C CYS A 3 -2.63 5.87 2.97
N THR A 4 -1.78 4.91 3.33
CA THR A 4 -0.97 4.96 4.56
C THR A 4 0.29 5.83 4.38
N VAL A 5 0.69 6.07 3.13
CA VAL A 5 1.85 6.88 2.79
C VAL A 5 1.63 8.32 3.23
N SER A 6 2.60 8.85 3.96
CA SER A 6 2.60 10.23 4.44
C SER A 6 2.43 11.20 3.27
N HIS A 7 1.61 12.23 3.44
CA HIS A 7 1.28 13.24 2.42
C HIS A 7 0.48 12.72 1.20
N CYS A 8 0.09 11.44 1.18
CA CYS A 8 -0.81 10.95 0.15
C CYS A 8 -2.26 11.30 0.49
N LYS A 9 -2.95 11.98 -0.44
CA LYS A 9 -4.36 12.38 -0.28
C LYS A 9 -5.34 11.34 -0.82
N ASN A 10 -4.83 10.27 -1.45
CA ASN A 10 -5.67 9.23 -2.02
C ASN A 10 -6.47 8.51 -0.92
N CYS A 11 -7.79 8.56 -1.06
CA CYS A 11 -8.74 7.83 -0.23
C CYS A 11 -9.64 6.99 -1.13
N GLN A 12 -9.95 5.76 -0.73
CA GLN A 12 -10.79 4.86 -1.53
C GLN A 12 -12.13 5.50 -1.94
N ARG A 13 -12.68 6.38 -1.10
CA ARG A 13 -13.93 7.11 -1.32
C ARG A 13 -13.80 8.31 -2.26
N PHE A 14 -12.62 8.90 -2.37
CA PHE A 14 -12.35 10.13 -3.13
C PHE A 14 -11.11 9.95 -4.02
N ARG A 15 -10.95 8.74 -4.56
CA ARG A 15 -9.77 8.39 -5.36
C ARG A 15 -9.86 9.03 -6.73
N SER A 16 -8.72 9.42 -7.29
CA SER A 16 -8.63 9.72 -8.71
C SER A 16 -8.94 8.45 -9.52
N GLU A 17 -9.50 8.63 -10.72
CA GLU A 17 -9.70 7.52 -11.66
C GLU A 17 -8.38 6.78 -11.92
N GLY A 18 -8.44 5.45 -12.01
CA GLY A 18 -7.26 4.61 -12.21
C GLY A 18 -6.46 4.24 -10.96
N VAL A 19 -6.73 4.83 -9.79
CA VAL A 19 -5.98 4.51 -8.56
C VAL A 19 -6.56 3.26 -7.88
N SER A 20 -5.78 2.18 -7.77
CA SER A 20 -6.14 0.99 -6.99
C SER A 20 -5.52 1.05 -5.58
N PHE A 21 -6.01 0.20 -4.66
CA PHE A 21 -5.51 0.14 -3.29
C PHE A 21 -5.05 -1.28 -2.95
N HIS A 22 -3.84 -1.39 -2.44
CA HIS A 22 -3.18 -2.63 -2.11
C HIS A 22 -3.05 -2.78 -0.60
N GLN A 23 -3.45 -3.94 -0.09
CA GLN A 23 -3.22 -4.31 1.30
C GLN A 23 -1.75 -4.64 1.52
N PHE A 24 -1.31 -4.49 2.77
CA PHE A 24 0.02 -4.93 3.15
C PHE A 24 0.15 -6.45 2.95
N PRO A 25 1.31 -6.92 2.46
CA PRO A 25 1.55 -8.32 2.21
C PRO A 25 1.58 -9.12 3.52
N LYS A 26 1.15 -10.38 3.45
CA LYS A 26 1.23 -11.33 4.57
C LYS A 26 2.66 -11.82 4.83
N ASP A 27 3.52 -11.78 3.81
CA ASP A 27 4.92 -12.13 3.94
C ASP A 27 5.65 -11.14 4.86
N ARG A 28 6.24 -11.65 5.95
CA ARG A 28 6.87 -10.82 6.98
C ARG A 28 8.08 -10.04 6.47
N LYS A 29 8.85 -10.60 5.52
CA LYS A 29 10.05 -9.92 4.97
C LYS A 29 9.62 -8.76 4.08
N LEU A 30 8.64 -8.98 3.21
CA LEU A 30 8.11 -7.94 2.34
C LEU A 30 7.36 -6.87 3.14
N LEU A 31 6.61 -7.28 4.16
CA LEU A 31 5.93 -6.37 5.08
C LEU A 31 6.93 -5.42 5.76
N LYS A 32 8.04 -5.94 6.29
CA LYS A 32 9.08 -5.10 6.90
C LYS A 32 9.64 -4.06 5.91
N LYS A 33 9.88 -4.45 4.66
CA LYS A 33 10.32 -3.51 3.61
C LYS A 33 9.28 -2.40 3.39
N TRP A 34 7.99 -2.76 3.33
CA TRP A 34 6.92 -1.78 3.18
C TRP A 34 6.84 -0.82 4.37
N LEU A 35 6.94 -1.32 5.61
CA LEU A 35 6.90 -0.48 6.81
C LEU A 35 8.04 0.54 6.83
N ILE A 36 9.25 0.14 6.41
CA ILE A 36 10.41 1.04 6.27
C ILE A 36 10.11 2.15 5.26
N VAL A 37 9.61 1.80 4.07
CA VAL A 37 9.31 2.77 3.00
C VAL A 37 8.21 3.75 3.41
N VAL A 38 7.16 3.24 4.04
CA VAL A 38 6.02 4.05 4.51
C VAL A 38 6.37 4.82 5.81
N LYS A 39 7.60 4.64 6.34
CA LYS A 39 8.10 5.24 7.58
C LYS A 39 7.15 4.99 8.76
N LYS A 40 6.75 3.72 8.93
CA LYS A 40 5.94 3.25 10.05
C LYS A 40 6.73 2.23 10.85
N ASP A 41 6.65 2.34 12.17
CA ASP A 41 7.28 1.41 13.11
C ASP A 41 6.63 0.03 13.12
N ASP A 42 7.33 -0.97 13.64
CA ASP A 42 6.79 -2.32 13.88
C ASP A 42 5.57 -2.34 14.82
N SER A 43 5.35 -1.27 15.60
CA SER A 43 4.15 -1.07 16.41
C SER A 43 2.89 -0.72 15.58
N PHE A 44 3.05 -0.52 14.27
CA PHE A 44 1.97 -0.23 13.35
C PHE A 44 1.02 -1.41 13.20
N LYS A 45 -0.18 -1.27 13.79
CA LYS A 45 -1.24 -2.27 13.64
C LYS A 45 -1.76 -2.29 12.21
N LEU A 46 -1.42 -3.36 11.48
CA LEU A 46 -2.04 -3.70 10.21
C LEU A 46 -3.50 -4.02 10.45
N THR A 47 -4.37 -3.15 9.94
CA THR A 47 -5.81 -3.41 9.90
C THR A 47 -6.24 -3.45 8.44
N LYS A 48 -7.42 -4.01 8.16
CA LYS A 48 -8.00 -4.06 6.80
C LYS A 48 -8.16 -2.69 6.13
N TYR A 49 -8.05 -1.61 6.91
CA TYR A 49 -8.16 -0.23 6.44
C TYR A 49 -6.82 0.42 6.08
N LYS A 50 -5.68 -0.22 6.38
CA LYS A 50 -4.34 0.24 6.04
C LYS A 50 -3.99 -0.25 4.64
N LEU A 51 -3.99 0.68 3.69
CA LEU A 51 -3.77 0.41 2.28
C LEU A 51 -2.67 1.33 1.75
N VAL A 52 -2.05 0.94 0.64
CA VAL A 52 -1.16 1.79 -0.16
C VAL A 52 -1.77 1.89 -1.57
N CYS A 53 -1.85 3.09 -2.13
CA CYS A 53 -2.41 3.29 -3.46
C CYS A 53 -1.41 2.96 -4.57
N SER A 54 -1.91 2.64 -5.77
CA SER A 54 -1.10 2.30 -6.96
C SER A 54 -0.07 3.35 -7.35
N ASP A 55 -0.30 4.64 -7.05
CA ASP A 55 0.65 5.73 -7.35
C ASP A 55 2.03 5.58 -6.66
N HIS A 56 2.13 4.71 -5.66
CA HIS A 56 3.39 4.43 -4.95
C HIS A 56 4.08 3.15 -5.42
N PHE A 57 3.57 2.53 -6.48
CA PHE A 57 4.15 1.36 -7.11
C PHE A 57 4.54 1.70 -8.55
N THR A 58 5.65 1.13 -8.98
CA THR A 58 6.04 1.13 -10.38
C THR A 58 5.36 -0.03 -11.10
N THR A 59 5.25 0.04 -12.42
CA THR A 59 4.67 -1.05 -13.22
C THR A 59 5.41 -2.38 -13.03
N THR A 60 6.71 -2.32 -12.70
CA THR A 60 7.54 -3.50 -12.39
C THR A 60 7.30 -4.10 -11.01
N ASP A 61 6.63 -3.39 -10.10
CA ASP A 61 6.27 -3.92 -8.78
C ASP A 61 5.06 -4.87 -8.85
N PHE A 62 4.33 -4.88 -9.98
CA PHE A 62 3.21 -5.77 -10.19
C PHE A 62 3.68 -7.08 -10.79
N ILE A 63 3.45 -8.17 -10.05
CA ILE A 63 3.63 -9.52 -10.57
C ILE A 63 2.37 -9.81 -11.40
N VAL A 64 2.46 -9.71 -12.72
CA VAL A 64 1.41 -10.19 -13.61
C VAL A 64 1.43 -11.71 -13.53
N VAL A 65 0.47 -12.27 -12.79
CA VAL A 65 0.26 -13.72 -12.79
C VAL A 65 -0.56 -14.01 -14.04
N ASN A 66 0.11 -14.42 -15.12
CA ASN A 66 -0.57 -14.99 -16.28
C ASN A 66 -0.99 -16.42 -15.90
N GLU A 67 -2.30 -16.63 -15.69
CA GLU A 67 -2.94 -17.95 -15.75
C GLU A 67 -3.19 -18.36 -17.20
#